data_AF-A0A2W4T4M6-F1
#
_entry.id   AF-A0A2W4T4M6-F1
#
_cell.length_a   1.000
_cell.length_b   1.000
_cell.length_c   1.000
_cell.angle_alpha   90.00
_cell.angle_beta   90.00
_cell.angle_gamma   90.00
#
_symmetry.space_group_name_H-M   'P 1'
#
loop_
_entity.id
_entity.type
_entity.pdbx_description
1 polymer ?
#
loop_
_entity_poly.entity_id
_entity_poly.type
_entity_poly.pdbx_seq_one_letter_code
_entity_poly.pdbx_strand_id
1 'polypeptide(L)'
;KKEYDYICIDCAPVLQSDLTEHLALFSDIIVLISVGESTHFNDLRKAAVLLVNLKVPAIAPFLNWGGTKRSMSFDKLLEKQPEILDKINTKKIEEFIQNIPAAKELVKKIQTIANSTLKSMSTISTKEKKK
;
A
#
# COMPACT_ATOMS: atom_id res chain seq x y z
N LYS A 1 9.52 -19.92 26.94
CA LYS A 1 8.38 -20.68 27.52
C LYS A 1 8.66 -21.26 28.93
N LYS A 2 9.91 -21.43 29.40
CA LYS A 2 10.19 -22.06 30.72
C LYS A 2 10.18 -21.09 31.93
N GLU A 3 10.41 -19.80 31.70
CA GLU A 3 10.60 -18.77 32.74
C GLU A 3 9.36 -17.89 32.98
N TYR A 4 8.37 -17.96 32.09
CA TYR A 4 7.18 -17.11 32.13
C TYR A 4 5.94 -17.97 31.99
N ASP A 5 4.94 -17.73 32.83
CA ASP A 5 3.64 -18.41 32.78
C ASP A 5 2.87 -18.06 31.50
N TYR A 6 3.10 -16.86 30.96
CA TYR A 6 2.46 -16.36 29.76
C TYR A 6 3.38 -15.40 29.02
N ILE A 7 3.41 -15.51 27.69
CA ILE A 7 4.15 -14.61 26.81
C ILE A 7 3.17 -14.06 25.79
N CYS A 8 2.96 -12.75 25.82
CA CYS A 8 2.21 -12.04 24.79
C CYS A 8 3.19 -11.33 23.87
N ILE A 9 2.97 -11.45 22.57
CA ILE A 9 3.76 -10.76 21.55
C ILE A 9 2.80 -9.89 20.77
N ASP A 10 2.94 -8.56 20.91
CA ASP A 10 2.25 -7.61 20.05
C ASP A 10 2.95 -7.54 18.69
N CYS A 11 2.17 -7.63 17.62
CA CYS A 11 2.67 -7.83 16.27
C CYS A 11 1.97 -6.91 15.28
N ALA A 12 2.66 -6.61 14.18
CA ALA A 12 2.03 -5.97 13.04
C ALA A 12 0.96 -6.90 12.42
N PRO A 13 0.02 -6.39 11.61
CA PRO A 13 -0.98 -7.24 10.99
C PRO A 13 -0.38 -8.29 10.06
N VAL A 14 -0.84 -9.53 10.21
CA VAL A 14 -0.23 -10.72 9.60
C VAL A 14 -0.06 -10.62 8.08
N LEU A 15 -1.03 -10.01 7.38
CA LEU A 15 -0.98 -9.82 5.92
C LEU A 15 0.09 -8.81 5.44
N GLN A 16 0.87 -8.22 6.35
CA GLN A 16 1.85 -7.18 6.05
C GLN A 16 3.22 -7.45 6.69
N SER A 17 3.41 -8.61 7.33
CA SER A 17 4.61 -8.85 8.13
C SER A 17 4.97 -10.32 8.15
N ASP A 18 6.00 -10.67 7.38
CA ASP A 18 6.61 -12.00 7.38
C ASP A 18 7.12 -12.39 8.79
N LEU A 19 7.57 -11.41 9.58
CA LEU A 19 7.95 -11.63 10.97
C LEU A 19 6.75 -12.10 11.81
N THR A 20 5.57 -11.51 11.60
CA THR A 20 4.35 -11.93 12.31
C THR A 20 3.94 -13.34 11.91
N GLU A 21 4.05 -13.68 10.63
CA GLU A 21 3.82 -15.05 10.14
C GLU A 21 4.81 -16.04 10.77
N HIS A 22 6.09 -15.68 10.84
CA HIS A 22 7.13 -16.51 11.43
C HIS A 22 6.87 -16.73 12.93
N LEU A 23 6.50 -15.69 13.68
CA LEU A 23 6.17 -15.79 15.10
C LEU A 23 4.93 -16.66 15.33
N ALA A 24 3.96 -16.64 14.41
CA ALA A 24 2.77 -17.46 14.52
C ALA A 24 3.07 -18.96 14.53
N LEU A 25 4.12 -19.40 13.83
CA LEU A 25 4.56 -20.81 13.83
C LEU A 25 4.99 -21.34 15.20
N PHE A 26 5.43 -20.46 16.10
CA PHE A 26 5.91 -20.84 17.44
C PHE A 26 4.89 -20.57 18.55
N SER A 27 3.77 -19.93 18.19
CA SER A 27 2.70 -19.57 19.11
C SER A 27 1.76 -20.73 19.36
N ASP A 28 1.29 -20.86 20.60
CA ASP A 28 0.27 -21.85 20.95
C ASP A 28 -1.14 -21.34 20.61
N ILE A 29 -1.33 -20.02 20.67
CA ILE A 29 -2.59 -19.33 20.40
C ILE A 29 -2.29 -18.05 19.64
N ILE A 30 -3.03 -17.78 18.56
CA ILE A 30 -3.07 -16.48 17.89
C ILE A 30 -4.39 -15.79 18.16
N VAL A 31 -4.32 -14.54 18.63
CA VAL A 31 -5.49 -13.67 18.72
C VAL A 31 -5.63 -12.90 17.40
N LEU A 32 -6.64 -13.24 16.60
CA LEU A 32 -6.90 -12.60 15.31
C LEU A 32 -7.85 -11.42 15.50
N ILE A 33 -7.30 -10.21 15.54
CA ILE A 33 -8.07 -8.99 15.80
C ILE A 33 -8.55 -8.37 14.48
N SER A 34 -9.86 -8.14 14.39
CA SER A 34 -10.50 -7.34 13.34
C SER A 34 -11.06 -6.06 13.95
N VAL A 35 -10.92 -4.93 13.26
CA VAL A 35 -11.50 -3.64 13.68
C VAL A 35 -12.82 -3.44 12.94
N GLY A 36 -13.94 -3.35 13.68
CA GLY A 36 -15.28 -3.48 13.10
C GLY A 36 -15.59 -2.52 11.95
N GLU A 37 -15.14 -1.27 12.03
CA GLU A 37 -15.41 -0.26 11.00
C GLU A 37 -14.33 -0.16 9.90
N SER A 38 -13.21 -0.90 10.01
CA SER A 38 -12.07 -0.71 9.08
C SER A 38 -11.43 -1.99 8.55
N THR A 39 -11.78 -3.15 9.08
CA THR A 39 -11.33 -4.43 8.54
C THR A 39 -12.30 -4.94 7.48
N HIS A 40 -11.84 -5.05 6.24
CA HIS A 40 -12.61 -5.69 5.19
C HIS A 40 -12.71 -7.20 5.41
N PHE A 41 -13.89 -7.77 5.13
CA PHE A 41 -14.12 -9.22 5.21
C PHE A 41 -13.09 -10.03 4.42
N ASN A 42 -12.71 -9.56 3.23
CA ASN A 42 -11.73 -10.26 2.40
C ASN A 42 -10.35 -10.33 3.06
N ASP A 43 -9.92 -9.28 3.76
CA ASP A 43 -8.64 -9.26 4.48
C ASP A 43 -8.70 -10.18 5.70
N LEU A 44 -9.80 -10.13 6.46
CA LEU A 44 -10.03 -11.05 7.57
C LEU A 44 -10.01 -12.52 7.11
N ARG A 45 -10.69 -12.82 6.00
CA ARG A 45 -10.70 -14.18 5.41
C ARG A 45 -9.30 -14.60 4.99
N LYS A 46 -8.54 -13.76 4.30
CA LYS A 46 -7.16 -14.05 3.89
C LYS A 46 -6.27 -14.32 5.10
N ALA A 47 -6.35 -13.49 6.13
CA ALA A 47 -5.60 -13.68 7.37
C ALA A 47 -5.95 -15.01 8.05
N ALA A 48 -7.24 -15.34 8.16
CA ALA A 48 -7.68 -16.61 8.75
C ALA A 48 -7.19 -17.82 7.95
N VAL A 49 -7.32 -17.80 6.61
CA VAL A 49 -6.84 -18.88 5.74
C VAL A 49 -5.32 -19.06 5.87
N LEU A 50 -4.57 -17.96 5.93
CA LEU A 50 -3.13 -17.99 6.12
C LEU A 50 -2.76 -18.68 7.44
N LEU A 51 -3.38 -18.28 8.56
CA LEU A 51 -3.11 -18.88 9.87
C LEU A 51 -3.50 -20.37 9.94
N VAL A 52 -4.59 -20.76 9.28
CA VAL A 52 -4.99 -22.17 9.13
C VAL A 52 -3.94 -22.95 8.33
N ASN A 53 -3.42 -22.38 7.24
CA ASN A 53 -2.39 -23.02 6.42
C ASN A 53 -1.05 -23.15 7.15
N LEU A 54 -0.71 -22.19 8.01
CA LEU A 54 0.43 -22.26 8.92
C LEU A 54 0.24 -23.32 10.03
N LYS A 55 -0.95 -23.92 10.13
CA LYS A 55 -1.32 -24.93 11.14
C LYS A 55 -1.11 -24.42 12.56
N VAL A 56 -1.43 -23.14 12.80
CA VAL A 56 -1.41 -22.57 14.14
C VAL A 56 -2.34 -23.39 15.05
N PRO A 57 -1.92 -23.80 16.25
CA PRO A 57 -2.69 -24.74 17.08
C PRO A 57 -4.08 -24.22 17.49
N ALA A 58 -4.19 -22.93 17.78
CA ALA A 58 -5.45 -22.27 18.11
C ALA A 58 -5.51 -20.84 17.57
N ILE A 59 -6.67 -20.45 17.06
CA ILE A 59 -6.95 -19.09 16.58
C ILE A 59 -8.17 -18.56 17.34
N ALA A 60 -8.00 -17.48 18.09
CA ALA A 60 -9.04 -16.78 18.81
C ALA A 60 -9.43 -15.50 18.03
N PRO A 61 -10.53 -15.50 17.27
CA PRO A 61 -11.00 -14.31 16.57
C PRO A 61 -11.55 -13.28 17.57
N PHE A 62 -11.17 -12.02 17.42
CA PHE A 62 -11.63 -10.91 18.25
C PHE A 62 -12.10 -9.75 17.39
N LEU A 63 -13.29 -9.22 17.70
CA LEU A 63 -13.85 -8.04 17.03
C LEU A 63 -13.69 -6.82 17.92
N ASN A 64 -12.83 -5.90 17.50
CA ASN A 64 -12.54 -4.66 18.21
C ASN A 64 -13.32 -3.48 17.59
N TRP A 65 -14.25 -2.91 18.35
CA TRP A 65 -15.01 -1.72 17.93
C TRP A 65 -14.32 -0.39 18.28
N GLY A 66 -13.38 -0.40 19.23
CA GLY A 66 -12.65 0.79 19.68
C GLY A 66 -11.27 0.97 19.05
N GLY A 67 -10.91 0.14 18.07
CA GLY A 67 -9.60 0.17 17.41
C GLY A 67 -9.39 1.43 16.57
N THR A 68 -8.12 1.85 16.44
CA THR A 68 -7.76 2.93 15.51
C THR A 68 -8.11 2.54 14.09
N LYS A 69 -8.92 3.37 13.44
CA LYS A 69 -9.33 3.15 12.04
C LYS A 69 -8.09 3.25 11.16
N ARG A 70 -7.89 2.25 10.30
CA ARG A 70 -6.90 2.36 9.23
C ARG A 70 -7.37 3.40 8.23
N SER A 71 -6.63 4.49 8.08
CA SER A 71 -6.75 5.34 6.90
C SER A 71 -6.32 4.52 5.69
N MET A 72 -7.14 4.49 4.63
CA MET A 72 -6.69 3.92 3.35
C MET A 72 -5.47 4.72 2.88
N SER A 73 -4.30 4.07 2.82
CA SER A 73 -3.13 4.65 2.18
C SER A 73 -3.34 4.66 0.67
N PHE A 74 -2.87 5.71 -0.01
CA PHE A 74 -2.89 5.79 -1.47
C PHE A 74 -2.19 4.57 -2.11
N ASP A 75 -1.19 4.00 -1.46
CA ASP A 75 -0.51 2.78 -1.91
C ASP A 75 -1.46 1.59 -2.04
N LYS A 76 -2.38 1.39 -1.09
CA LYS A 76 -3.39 0.32 -1.16
C LYS A 76 -4.45 0.57 -2.24
N LEU A 77 -4.70 1.83 -2.57
CA LEU A 77 -5.58 2.19 -3.68
C LEU A 77 -4.92 1.90 -5.04
N LEU A 78 -3.59 1.96 -5.11
CA LEU A 78 -2.80 1.72 -6.33
C LEU A 78 -2.40 0.25 -6.51
N GLU A 79 -2.27 -0.53 -5.43
CA GLU A 79 -1.99 -1.98 -5.49
C GLU A 79 -3.08 -2.78 -6.21
N LYS A 80 -4.32 -2.33 -6.15
CA LYS A 80 -5.38 -2.78 -7.07
C LYS A 80 -5.48 -1.74 -8.16
N GLN A 81 -4.76 -1.91 -9.27
CA GLN A 81 -5.06 -1.16 -10.49
C GLN A 81 -6.56 -1.31 -10.75
N PRO A 82 -7.39 -0.27 -10.56
CA PRO A 82 -8.81 -0.41 -10.80
C PRO A 82 -8.96 -0.72 -12.29
N GLU A 83 -9.66 -1.79 -12.66
CA GLU A 83 -10.12 -2.01 -14.05
C GLU A 83 -10.92 -0.79 -14.58
N ILE A 84 -11.30 0.11 -13.67
CA ILE A 84 -11.91 1.40 -13.92
C ILE A 84 -10.92 2.36 -14.60
N LEU A 85 -9.61 2.27 -14.38
CA LEU A 85 -8.62 3.13 -15.06
C LEU A 85 -8.59 2.90 -16.58
N ASP A 86 -8.84 1.68 -17.04
CA ASP A 86 -8.97 1.39 -18.48
C ASP A 86 -10.29 1.94 -19.07
N LYS A 87 -11.31 2.13 -18.21
CA LYS A 87 -12.62 2.70 -18.59
C LYS A 87 -12.72 4.20 -18.37
N ILE A 88 -11.83 4.80 -17.60
CA ILE A 88 -11.83 6.24 -17.42
C ILE A 88 -11.20 6.85 -18.67
N ASN A 89 -12.04 7.56 -19.42
CA ASN A 89 -11.62 8.35 -20.56
C ASN A 89 -10.53 9.34 -20.10
N THR A 90 -9.28 9.03 -20.42
CA THR A 90 -8.09 9.82 -20.09
C THR A 90 -8.24 11.27 -20.51
N LYS A 91 -9.00 11.54 -21.58
CA LYS A 91 -9.33 12.91 -22.03
C LYS A 91 -10.11 13.72 -20.99
N LYS A 92 -11.04 13.11 -20.25
CA LYS A 92 -11.82 13.81 -19.20
C LYS A 92 -10.95 14.16 -18.00
N ILE A 93 -10.02 13.27 -17.62
CA ILE A 93 -9.05 13.56 -16.56
C ILE A 93 -8.10 14.66 -17.02
N GLU A 94 -7.63 14.60 -18.27
CA GLU A 94 -6.73 15.61 -18.83
C GLU A 94 -7.40 16.99 -18.89
N GLU A 95 -8.65 17.07 -19.34
CA GLU A 95 -9.47 18.29 -19.28
C GLU A 95 -9.66 18.78 -17.84
N PHE A 96 -9.94 17.89 -16.89
CA PHE A 96 -10.12 18.25 -15.49
C PHE A 96 -8.82 18.80 -14.86
N ILE A 97 -7.68 18.17 -15.14
CA ILE A 97 -6.36 18.63 -14.68
C ILE A 97 -6.01 19.97 -15.32
N GLN A 98 -6.36 20.20 -16.59
CA GLN A 98 -6.14 21.49 -17.26
C GLN A 98 -7.04 22.61 -16.73
N ASN A 99 -8.23 22.28 -16.22
CA ASN A 99 -9.20 23.22 -15.66
C ASN A 99 -8.91 23.60 -14.20
N ILE A 100 -8.02 22.88 -13.50
CA ILE A 100 -7.57 23.27 -12.16
C ILE A 100 -6.42 24.28 -12.28
N PRO A 101 -6.58 25.54 -11.80
CA PRO A 101 -5.59 26.60 -11.98
C PRO A 101 -4.18 26.22 -11.44
N ALA A 102 -4.14 25.55 -10.29
CA ALA A 102 -2.91 25.10 -9.66
C ALA A 102 -2.19 24.00 -10.46
N ALA A 103 -2.95 23.11 -11.10
CA ALA A 103 -2.39 22.01 -11.88
C ALA A 103 -1.87 22.49 -13.25
N LYS A 104 -2.53 23.50 -13.85
CA LYS A 104 -2.06 24.14 -15.10
C LYS A 104 -0.67 24.77 -14.96
N GLU A 105 -0.42 25.42 -13.83
CA GLU A 105 0.90 25.99 -13.52
C GLU A 105 1.96 24.90 -13.27
N LEU A 106 1.56 23.78 -12.66
CA LEU A 106 2.44 22.64 -12.41
C LEU A 106 2.84 21.93 -13.71
N VAL A 107 1.89 21.72 -14.61
CA VAL A 107 2.14 21.15 -15.95
C VAL A 107 3.05 22.05 -16.78
N LYS A 108 2.83 23.38 -16.76
CA LYS A 108 3.72 24.34 -17.42
C LYS A 108 5.14 24.29 -16.86
N LYS A 109 5.30 24.21 -15.54
CA LYS A 109 6.63 24.07 -14.92
C LYS A 109 7.31 22.77 -15.37
N ILE A 110 6.60 21.65 -15.37
CA ILE A 110 7.13 20.35 -15.82
C ILE A 110 7.53 20.41 -17.30
N GLN A 111 6.71 20.99 -18.17
CA GLN A 111 7.04 21.17 -19.60
C GLN A 111 8.24 22.09 -19.81
N THR A 112 8.36 23.16 -19.02
CA THR A 112 9.50 24.08 -19.10
C THR A 112 10.79 23.37 -18.70
N ILE A 113 10.74 22.57 -17.62
CA ILE A 113 11.87 21.75 -17.18
C ILE A 113 12.25 20.75 -18.26
N ALA A 114 11.31 19.96 -18.77
CA ALA A 114 11.55 18.96 -19.81
C ALA A 114 12.18 19.58 -21.08
N ASN A 115 11.66 20.70 -21.55
CA ASN A 115 12.20 21.39 -22.73
C ASN A 115 13.59 21.97 -22.47
N SER A 116 13.87 22.46 -21.27
CA SER A 116 15.20 22.95 -20.90
C SER A 116 16.23 21.82 -20.83
N THR A 117 15.84 20.65 -20.31
CA THR A 117 16.68 19.46 -20.24
C THR A 117 16.95 18.90 -21.64
N LEU A 118 15.93 18.78 -22.49
CA LEU A 118 16.09 18.35 -23.89
C LEU A 118 16.99 19.30 -24.70
N LYS A 119 16.88 20.61 -24.47
CA LYS A 119 17.73 21.61 -25.12
C LYS A 119 19.18 21.54 -24.61
N SER A 120 19.40 21.28 -23.32
CA SER A 120 20.75 21.06 -22.78
C SER A 120 21.40 19.77 -23.35
N MET A 121 20.64 18.69 -23.50
CA MET A 121 21.14 17.42 -24.08
C MET A 121 21.49 17.57 -25.56
N SER A 122 20.69 18.31 -26.35
CA SER A 122 21.00 18.54 -27.77
C SER A 122 22.23 19.43 -27.97
N THR A 123 22.47 20.41 -27.09
CA THR A 123 23.71 21.22 -27.11
C THR A 123 24.96 20.46 -26.66
N ILE A 124 24.83 19.45 -25.80
CA ILE A 124 25.95 18.59 -25.40
C ILE A 124 26.35 17.68 -26.58
N SER A 125 25.36 17.09 -27.26
CA SER A 125 25.59 16.25 -28.46
C SER A 125 26.26 17.01 -29.63
N THR A 126 26.02 18.31 -29.78
CA THR A 126 26.68 19.13 -30.83
C THR A 126 28.10 19.55 -30.47
N LYS A 127 28.47 19.61 -29.19
CA LYS A 127 29.84 19.90 -28.75
C LYS A 127 30.77 18.69 -28.86
N GLU A 128 30.25 17.48 -28.66
CA GLU A 128 31.05 16.23 -28.83
C GLU A 128 31.40 15.93 -30.29
N LYS A 129 30.58 16.37 -31.27
CA LYS A 129 30.88 16.21 -32.71
C LYS A 129 31.88 17.23 -33.28
N LYS A 130 32.37 18.18 -32.48
CA LYS A 130 33.30 19.25 -32.90
C LYS A 130 34.69 19.18 -32.22
N LYS A 131 34.99 18.09 -31.51
CA LYS A 131 36.36 17.80 -31.03
C LYS A 131 36.98 16.69 -31.85
#